data_AF-A0A7S7UDL4-F1
#
_entry.id   AF-A0A7S7UDL4-F1
#
_cell.length_a   1.000
_cell.length_b   1.000
_cell.length_c   1.000
_cell.angle_alpha   90.00
_cell.angle_beta   90.00
_cell.angle_gamma   90.00
#
_symmetry.space_group_name_H-M   'P 1'
#
loop_
_entity.id
_entity.type
_entity.pdbx_description
1 polymer ?
#
loop_
_entity_poly.entity_id
_entity_poly.type
_entity_poly.pdbx_seq_one_letter_code
_entity_poly.pdbx_strand_id
1 'polypeptide(L)' 'MPYRSNNDLPAGVRQHLPPHAMDIYREAFNHCFASHVGDLRQEEIAHRTAWSAVKRCYVKLGDRWVPRRPAS' A
#
# COMPACT_ATOMS: atom_id res chain seq x y z
N MET A 1 2.79 11.08 -7.99
CA MET A 1 1.67 11.89 -7.44
C MET A 1 0.92 11.08 -6.38
N PRO A 2 0.29 11.71 -5.36
CA PRO A 2 -0.53 10.99 -4.39
C PRO A 2 -1.84 10.46 -5.03
N TYR A 3 -2.33 9.34 -4.54
CA TYR A 3 -3.55 8.67 -4.99
C TYR A 3 -4.78 9.25 -4.31
N ARG A 4 -5.78 9.71 -5.08
CA ARG A 4 -7.02 10.29 -4.51
C ARG A 4 -8.00 9.22 -4.06
N SER A 5 -8.06 8.11 -4.80
CA SER A 5 -8.96 7.00 -4.55
C SER A 5 -8.25 5.66 -4.76
N ASN A 6 -8.86 4.57 -4.28
CA ASN A 6 -8.34 3.23 -4.53
C ASN A 6 -8.36 2.87 -6.02
N ASN A 7 -9.18 3.54 -6.84
CA ASN A 7 -9.24 3.33 -8.28
C ASN A 7 -8.01 3.90 -9.02
N ASP A 8 -7.30 4.86 -8.40
CA ASP A 8 -6.10 5.47 -8.96
C ASP A 8 -4.84 4.63 -8.68
N LEU A 9 -4.95 3.60 -7.83
CA LEU A 9 -3.83 2.73 -7.48
C LEU A 9 -3.34 1.92 -8.70
N PRO A 10 -2.06 1.48 -8.69
CA PRO A 10 -1.52 0.62 -9.76
C PRO A 10 -2.38 -0.62 -9.97
N ALA A 11 -2.53 -1.08 -11.22
CA ALA A 11 -3.39 -2.21 -11.55
C ALA A 11 -3.06 -3.48 -10.73
N GLY A 12 -1.78 -3.78 -10.52
CA GLY A 12 -1.35 -4.90 -9.69
C GLY A 12 -1.70 -4.76 -8.20
N VAL A 13 -1.92 -3.54 -7.71
CA VAL A 13 -2.43 -3.31 -6.35
C VAL A 13 -3.94 -3.55 -6.34
N ARG A 14 -4.68 -2.94 -7.29
CA ARG A 14 -6.14 -3.05 -7.36
C ARG A 14 -6.67 -4.45 -7.60
N GLN A 15 -5.96 -5.25 -8.40
CA GLN A 15 -6.40 -6.59 -8.78
C GLN A 15 -6.13 -7.66 -7.72
N HIS A 16 -5.14 -7.44 -6.85
CA HIS A 16 -4.67 -8.47 -5.91
C HIS A 16 -4.98 -8.15 -4.45
N LEU A 17 -5.24 -6.89 -4.09
CA LEU A 17 -5.53 -6.50 -2.72
C LEU A 17 -7.03 -6.39 -2.44
N PRO A 18 -7.51 -6.87 -1.27
CA PRO A 18 -8.82 -6.54 -0.75
C PRO A 18 -8.99 -5.01 -0.55
N PRO A 19 -10.23 -4.47 -0.55
CA PRO A 19 -10.49 -3.03 -0.40
C PRO A 19 -9.77 -2.36 0.76
N HIS A 20 -9.85 -2.95 1.95
CA HIS A 20 -9.18 -2.38 3.13
C HIS A 20 -7.64 -2.39 3.01
N ALA A 21 -7.07 -3.35 2.30
CA ALA A 21 -5.62 -3.36 2.05
C ALA A 21 -5.21 -2.31 1.01
N MET A 22 -6.09 -1.99 0.06
CA MET A 22 -5.92 -0.85 -0.85
C MET A 22 -5.95 0.49 -0.10
N ASP A 23 -6.84 0.65 0.87
CA ASP A 23 -6.90 1.86 1.71
C ASP A 23 -5.60 2.06 2.48
N ILE A 24 -5.10 1.01 3.15
CA ILE A 24 -3.80 1.05 3.86
C ILE A 24 -2.66 1.43 2.92
N TYR A 25 -2.65 0.84 1.72
CA TYR A 25 -1.63 1.15 0.72
C TYR A 25 -1.67 2.63 0.32
N ARG A 26 -2.87 3.13 -0.04
CA ARG A 26 -3.09 4.52 -0.46
C ARG A 26 -2.66 5.50 0.62
N GLU A 27 -3.10 5.28 1.85
CA GLU A 27 -2.80 6.17 2.97
C GLU A 27 -1.31 6.21 3.30
N ALA A 28 -0.67 5.04 3.41
CA ALA A 28 0.75 4.94 3.68
C ALA A 28 1.59 5.53 2.54
N PHE A 29 1.20 5.31 1.29
CA PHE A 29 1.85 5.93 0.13
C PHE A 29 1.73 7.45 0.20
N ASN A 30 0.52 7.98 0.32
CA ASN A 30 0.27 9.42 0.30
C ASN A 30 1.00 10.14 1.43
N HIS A 31 0.96 9.56 2.64
CA HIS A 31 1.66 10.10 3.79
C HIS A 31 3.17 10.13 3.54
N CYS A 32 3.76 9.00 3.11
CA CYS A 32 5.19 8.91 2.85
C CYS A 32 5.64 9.81 1.69
N PHE A 33 4.85 9.88 0.62
CA PHE A 33 5.09 10.75 -0.52
C PHE A 33 5.10 12.22 -0.09
N ALA A 34 4.15 12.66 0.75
CA ALA A 34 4.13 14.03 1.28
C ALA A 34 5.34 14.35 2.18
N SER A 35 5.88 13.37 2.90
CA SER A 35 7.07 13.56 3.75
C SER A 35 8.40 13.63 2.99
N HIS A 36 8.47 13.16 1.74
CA HIS A 36 9.71 13.08 0.94
C HIS A 36 9.72 14.04 -0.26
N VAL A 37 9.01 15.16 -0.17
CA VAL A 37 8.95 16.16 -1.25
C VAL A 37 10.36 16.69 -1.57
N GLY A 38 10.74 16.61 -2.85
CA GLY A 38 12.04 17.07 -3.34
C GLY A 38 13.12 15.99 -3.45
N ASP A 39 12.84 14.77 -2.99
CA ASP A 39 13.70 13.60 -3.20
C ASP A 39 13.39 12.94 -4.55
N LEU A 40 14.42 12.65 -5.36
CA LEU A 40 14.29 11.89 -6.61
C LEU A 40 13.72 10.49 -6.40
N ARG A 41 13.86 9.93 -5.19
CA ARG A 41 13.40 8.61 -4.78
C ARG A 41 12.06 8.63 -4.04
N GLN A 42 11.43 9.80 -3.92
CA GLN A 42 10.17 10.01 -3.21
C GLN A 42 9.12 8.94 -3.51
N GLU A 43 8.90 8.65 -4.80
CA GLU A 43 7.91 7.65 -5.24
C GLU A 43 8.33 6.21 -4.89
N GLU A 44 9.61 5.86 -5.08
CA GLU A 44 10.16 4.55 -4.73
C GLU A 44 10.00 4.28 -3.23
N ILE A 45 10.33 5.26 -2.39
CA ILE A 45 10.25 5.19 -0.94
C ILE A 45 8.78 5.06 -0.49
N ALA A 46 7.88 5.84 -1.09
CA ALA A 46 6.45 5.77 -0.80
C ALA A 46 5.85 4.39 -1.14
N HIS A 47 6.23 3.81 -2.29
CA HIS A 47 5.80 2.46 -2.66
C HIS A 47 6.32 1.38 -1.70
N ARG A 48 7.60 1.44 -1.32
CA ARG A 48 8.19 0.50 -0.34
C ARG A 48 7.47 0.59 1.01
N THR A 49 7.18 1.81 1.45
CA THR A 49 6.48 2.07 2.72
C THR A 49 5.05 1.55 2.69
N ALA A 50 4.31 1.81 1.61
CA ALA A 50 2.95 1.33 1.41
C ALA A 50 2.86 -0.20 1.41
N TRP A 51 3.76 -0.88 0.70
CA TRP A 51 3.82 -2.35 0.71
C TRP A 51 4.17 -2.92 2.09
N SER A 52 5.03 -2.22 2.84
CA SER A 52 5.39 -2.63 4.19
C SER A 52 4.19 -2.52 5.13
N ALA A 53 3.40 -1.45 5.03
CA ALA A 53 2.16 -1.29 5.78
C ALA A 53 1.14 -2.40 5.47
N VAL A 54 0.92 -2.72 4.19
CA VAL A 54 0.07 -3.84 3.79
C VAL A 54 0.55 -5.16 4.39
N LYS A 55 1.85 -5.48 4.30
CA LYS A 55 2.43 -6.74 4.80
C LYS A 55 2.35 -6.91 6.33
N ARG A 56 2.19 -5.81 7.07
CA ARG A 56 1.95 -5.86 8.53
C ARG A 56 0.54 -6.36 8.84
N CYS A 57 -0.46 -5.93 8.07
CA CYS A 57 -1.86 -6.27 8.29
C CYS A 57 -2.35 -7.45 7.43
N TYR A 58 -1.63 -7.83 6.39
CA TYR A 58 -2.00 -8.86 5.44
C TYR A 58 -0.83 -9.81 5.15
N VAL A 59 -1.17 -11.06 4.83
CA VAL A 59 -0.24 -12.07 4.35
C VAL A 59 -0.70 -12.59 2.99
N LYS A 60 0.27 -12.84 2.10
CA LYS A 60 0.00 -13.45 0.79
C LYS A 60 -0.10 -14.96 0.96
N LEU A 61 -1.26 -15.54 0.62
CA LEU A 61 -1.53 -16.97 0.57
C LEU A 61 -1.88 -17.35 -0.87
N GLY A 62 -0.93 -18.01 -1.57
CA GLY A 62 -1.04 -18.23 -3.02
C GLY A 62 -1.12 -16.89 -3.75
N ASP A 63 -2.19 -16.69 -4.52
CA ASP A 63 -2.43 -15.46 -5.28
C ASP A 63 -3.27 -14.40 -4.54
N ARG A 64 -3.68 -14.67 -3.29
CA ARG A 64 -4.57 -13.79 -2.53
C ARG A 64 -3.88 -13.19 -1.31
N TRP A 65 -4.24 -11.95 -0.99
CA TRP A 65 -3.87 -11.31 0.28
C TRP A 65 -4.99 -11.51 1.29
N VAL A 66 -4.69 -12.11 2.44
CA VAL A 66 -5.65 -12.31 3.54
C VAL A 66 -5.22 -11.51 4.77
N PRO A 67 -6.17 -11.01 5.59
CA PRO A 67 -5.83 -10.34 6.83
C PRO A 67 -4.97 -11.23 7.73
N ARG A 68 -3.87 -10.68 8.24
CA ARG A 68 -3.08 -11.30 9.28
C ARG A 68 -3.94 -11.30 10.55
N ARG A 69 -4.35 -12.47 11.03
CA ARG A 69 -4.99 -12.58 12.34
C ARG A 69 -3.98 -12.14 13.40
N PRO A 70 -4.39 -11.34 14.41
CA PRO A 70 -3.55 -11.15 15.58
C PRO A 70 -3.30 -12.52 16.21
N ALA A 71 -2.06 -12.80 16.60
CA ALA A 71 -1.79 -13.93 17.48
C ALA A 71 -2.60 -13.70 18.76
N SER A 72 -3.48 -14.65 19.07
CA SER A 72 -4.27 -14.67 20.31
C SER A 72 -3.37 -14.88 21.53
#